data_AF-A0A0J7JUN3-F1
#
_entry.id   AF-A0A0J7JUN3-F1
#
_cell.length_a   1.000
_cell.length_b   1.000
_cell.length_c   1.000
_cell.angle_alpha   90.00
_cell.angle_beta   90.00
_cell.angle_gamma   90.00
#
_symmetry.space_group_name_H-M   'P 1'
#
loop_
_entity.id
_entity.type
_entity.pdbx_description
1 polymer ?
#
loop_
_entity_poly.entity_id
_entity_poly.type
_entity_poly.pdbx_seq_one_letter_code
_entity_poly.pdbx_strand_id
1 'polypeptide(L)'
;MSEDPSKGDKDGAECELPDIYKLTKPELIQQLRDRDETVNPDSRRGTMAKSSKLEFTLGQDDWETYIERLELYFVANDIAVEKQTAVLLTKISADVYTLVRDLCAPTKPKDKTFQQLVDIVSTHLCPKPSETMER
;
A
#
# COMPACT_ATOMS: atom_id res chain seq x y z
N MET A 1 1.01 43.15 -41.15
CA MET A 1 -0.35 42.68 -40.78
C MET A 1 -0.17 41.20 -40.48
N SER A 2 0.52 40.81 -39.41
CA SER A 2 0.37 41.21 -38.00
C SER A 2 -1.03 40.89 -37.50
N GLU A 3 -1.19 39.69 -36.97
CA GLU A 3 -2.11 39.38 -35.88
C GLU A 3 -1.47 38.31 -35.00
N ASP A 4 -1.65 38.54 -33.70
CA ASP A 4 -0.89 38.09 -32.53
C ASP A 4 -1.30 36.68 -32.03
N PRO A 5 -0.53 36.07 -31.12
CA PRO A 5 -0.78 34.75 -30.56
C PRO A 5 -1.71 34.82 -29.34
N SER A 6 -2.89 34.18 -29.41
CA SER A 6 -3.81 34.10 -28.27
C SER A 6 -3.82 32.72 -27.63
N LYS A 7 -3.00 32.63 -26.58
CA LYS A 7 -3.23 32.08 -25.23
C LYS A 7 -4.64 31.54 -24.90
N GLY A 8 -4.65 30.41 -24.17
CA GLY A 8 -5.80 29.79 -23.47
C GLY A 8 -6.04 28.36 -24.00
N ASP A 9 -6.04 27.28 -23.24
CA ASP A 9 -6.41 27.13 -21.84
C ASP A 9 -5.71 25.94 -21.18
N LYS A 10 -5.65 26.01 -19.85
CA LYS A 10 -5.05 25.01 -18.98
C LYS A 10 -6.06 23.89 -18.77
N ASP A 11 -5.97 22.81 -19.51
CA ASP A 11 -6.58 21.55 -19.08
C ASP A 11 -5.60 20.88 -18.12
N GLY A 12 -5.59 21.42 -16.88
CA GLY A 12 -5.09 20.68 -15.75
C GLY A 12 -5.84 19.36 -15.72
N ALA A 13 -5.12 18.27 -15.97
CA ALA A 13 -5.58 16.94 -15.65
C ALA A 13 -5.76 16.90 -14.12
N GLU A 14 -6.92 17.37 -13.66
CA GLU A 14 -7.46 17.02 -12.37
C GLU A 14 -7.65 15.51 -12.44
N CYS A 15 -6.65 14.79 -11.94
CA CYS A 15 -6.75 13.38 -11.67
C CYS A 15 -7.88 13.21 -10.66
N GLU A 16 -9.12 13.11 -11.14
CA GLU A 16 -10.26 12.72 -10.33
C GLU A 16 -9.98 11.32 -9.81
N LEU A 17 -9.49 11.29 -8.57
CA LEU A 17 -9.26 10.08 -7.82
C LEU A 17 -10.59 9.33 -7.73
N PRO A 18 -10.63 8.03 -8.03
CA PRO A 18 -11.87 7.25 -7.96
C PRO A 18 -12.52 7.39 -6.58
N ASP A 19 -13.85 7.58 -6.57
CA ASP A 19 -14.73 7.87 -5.43
C ASP A 19 -14.63 6.95 -4.20
N ILE A 20 -13.83 5.88 -4.26
CA ILE A 20 -13.58 5.02 -3.11
C ILE A 20 -12.87 5.75 -1.95
N TYR A 21 -12.19 6.87 -2.24
CA TYR A 21 -11.52 7.71 -1.24
C TYR A 21 -12.37 8.89 -0.74
N LYS A 22 -13.53 9.16 -1.34
CA LYS A 22 -14.48 10.20 -0.90
C LYS A 22 -15.40 9.70 0.23
N LEU A 23 -15.29 8.42 0.60
CA LEU A 23 -16.01 7.83 1.72
C LEU A 23 -15.15 7.71 2.99
N THR A 24 -14.34 8.73 3.29
CA THR A 24 -13.86 8.96 4.65
C THR A 24 -15.04 9.42 5.49
N LYS A 25 -15.80 8.44 6.00
CA LYS A 25 -16.78 8.66 7.06
C LYS A 25 -16.06 9.41 8.20
N PRO A 26 -16.52 10.60 8.62
CA PRO A 26 -15.89 11.38 9.69
C PRO A 26 -15.83 10.61 11.03
N GLU A 27 -16.60 9.54 11.16
CA GLU A 27 -16.61 8.58 12.28
C GLU A 27 -15.27 7.84 12.50
N LEU A 28 -14.45 7.62 11.45
CA LEU A 28 -13.22 6.82 11.59
C LEU A 28 -12.05 7.64 12.18
N ILE A 29 -12.00 8.95 11.90
CA ILE A 29 -10.96 9.85 12.40
C ILE A 29 -11.20 10.20 13.87
N GLN A 30 -12.47 10.28 14.30
CA GLN A 30 -12.82 10.47 15.70
C GLN A 30 -12.46 9.24 16.56
N GLN A 31 -12.53 8.02 15.99
CA GLN A 31 -12.18 6.79 16.70
C GLN A 31 -10.67 6.59 16.90
N LEU A 32 -9.81 7.33 16.20
CA LEU A 32 -8.35 7.21 16.30
C LEU A 32 -7.73 8.23 17.27
N ARG A 33 -8.51 9.19 17.80
CA ARG A 33 -8.01 10.23 18.71
C ARG A 33 -8.11 9.85 20.20
N ASP A 34 -8.94 8.87 20.56
CA ASP A 34 -9.23 8.50 21.96
C ASP A 34 -8.45 7.26 22.47
N ARG A 35 -7.26 6.98 21.94
CA ARG A 35 -6.49 5.79 22.36
C ARG A 35 -5.07 6.09 22.79
N ASP A 36 -4.94 7.06 23.69
CA ASP A 36 -3.82 7.10 24.64
C ASP A 36 -4.40 7.22 26.06
N GLU A 37 -3.88 6.38 26.97
CA GLU A 37 -4.11 6.40 28.42
C GLU A 37 -5.45 5.86 28.98
N THR A 38 -5.43 4.60 29.45
CA THR A 38 -5.55 4.24 30.88
C THR A 38 -5.75 2.73 31.05
N VAL A 39 -4.79 2.10 31.72
CA VAL A 39 -4.85 0.72 32.23
C VAL A 39 -5.95 0.61 33.29
N ASN A 40 -6.85 -0.37 33.16
CA ASN A 40 -7.69 -0.88 34.25
C ASN A 40 -7.76 -2.43 34.17
N PRO A 41 -7.39 -3.17 35.24
CA PRO A 41 -7.17 -4.62 35.16
C PRO A 41 -8.40 -5.55 35.28
N ASP A 42 -9.66 -5.08 35.37
CA ASP A 42 -10.74 -5.95 35.89
C ASP A 42 -12.03 -6.09 35.03
N SER A 43 -11.94 -6.40 33.74
CA SER A 43 -13.13 -6.91 33.03
C SER A 43 -12.86 -7.85 31.86
N ARG A 44 -13.28 -9.11 32.06
CA ARG A 44 -13.24 -10.20 31.09
C ARG A 44 -14.30 -10.00 30.00
N ARG A 45 -13.91 -9.60 28.76
CA ARG A 45 -14.53 -10.11 27.51
C ARG A 45 -13.71 -9.72 26.27
N GLY A 46 -13.20 -10.74 25.58
CA GLY A 46 -12.54 -10.63 24.29
C GLY A 46 -11.02 -10.57 24.39
N THR A 47 -10.37 -11.74 24.44
CA THR A 47 -9.01 -11.86 23.92
C THR A 47 -9.09 -11.56 22.42
N MET A 48 -9.03 -10.28 22.02
CA MET A 48 -8.56 -9.96 20.68
C MET A 48 -7.12 -10.48 20.68
N ALA A 49 -6.94 -11.66 20.09
CA ALA A 49 -5.65 -12.19 19.74
C ALA A 49 -4.85 -11.00 19.22
N LYS A 50 -3.73 -10.68 19.89
CA LYS A 50 -2.80 -9.64 19.45
C LYS A 50 -2.63 -9.85 17.96
N SER A 51 -3.28 -9.01 17.16
CA SER A 51 -3.24 -9.18 15.71
C SER A 51 -1.78 -8.98 15.39
N SER A 52 -1.11 -10.06 14.97
CA SER A 52 0.30 -10.05 14.62
C SER A 52 0.50 -8.82 13.75
N LYS A 53 1.23 -7.82 14.26
CA LYS A 53 1.41 -6.55 13.54
C LYS A 53 2.32 -6.85 12.36
N LEU A 54 1.70 -7.26 11.28
CA LEU A 54 2.31 -7.56 10.00
C LEU A 54 2.26 -6.25 9.22
N GLU A 55 3.26 -5.41 9.47
CA GLU A 55 3.48 -4.11 8.85
C GLU A 55 4.86 -4.17 8.18
N PHE A 56 4.96 -3.75 6.92
CA PHE A 56 6.23 -3.66 6.22
C PHE A 56 6.72 -2.21 6.19
N THR A 57 7.98 -2.01 6.60
CA THR A 57 8.65 -0.71 6.56
C THR A 57 9.93 -0.78 5.73
N LEU A 58 10.05 0.09 4.72
CA LEU A 58 11.25 0.21 3.89
C LEU A 58 12.47 0.53 4.76
N GLY A 59 13.54 -0.26 4.59
CA GLY A 59 14.81 -0.07 5.30
C GLY A 59 14.86 -0.67 6.71
N GLN A 60 13.75 -1.18 7.24
CA GLN A 60 13.75 -1.95 8.49
C GLN A 60 13.48 -3.43 8.25
N ASP A 61 12.52 -3.74 7.38
CA ASP A 61 12.12 -5.10 7.06
C ASP A 61 12.72 -5.53 5.72
N ASP A 62 13.01 -6.84 5.63
CA ASP A 62 13.37 -7.49 4.39
C ASP A 62 12.10 -7.87 3.59
N TRP A 63 12.07 -7.55 2.30
CA TRP A 63 10.89 -7.73 1.47
C TRP A 63 10.53 -9.21 1.29
N GLU A 64 11.52 -10.07 1.01
CA GLU A 64 11.28 -11.50 0.79
C GLU A 64 10.74 -12.15 2.06
N THR A 65 11.38 -11.89 3.20
CA THR A 65 10.96 -12.38 4.52
C THR A 65 9.55 -11.90 4.88
N TYR A 66 9.21 -10.65 4.56
CA TYR A 66 7.86 -10.12 4.80
C TYR A 66 6.81 -10.82 3.94
N ILE A 67 7.10 -11.08 2.67
CA ILE A 67 6.19 -11.79 1.77
C ILE A 67 5.95 -13.22 2.26
N GLU A 68 6.97 -13.96 2.68
CA GLU A 68 6.79 -15.30 3.24
C GLU A 68 5.85 -15.27 4.47
N ARG A 69 6.01 -14.30 5.36
CA ARG A 69 5.12 -14.12 6.53
C ARG A 69 3.70 -13.76 6.11
N LEU A 70 3.54 -12.97 5.06
CA LEU A 70 2.24 -12.58 4.52
C LEU A 70 1.53 -13.75 3.83
N GLU A 71 2.25 -14.62 3.13
CA GLU A 71 1.71 -15.84 2.54
C GLU A 71 1.24 -16.82 3.62
N LEU A 72 2.02 -17.00 4.69
CA LEU A 72 1.60 -17.76 5.86
C LEU A 72 0.33 -17.17 6.49
N TYR A 73 0.21 -15.84 6.52
CA TYR A 73 -1.00 -15.18 6.99
C TYR A 73 -2.21 -15.49 6.09
N PHE A 74 -2.04 -15.55 4.76
CA PHE A 74 -3.12 -15.95 3.86
C PHE A 74 -3.59 -17.38 4.12
N VAL A 75 -2.65 -18.32 4.30
CA VAL A 75 -2.96 -19.72 4.60
C VAL A 75 -3.65 -19.85 5.97
N ALA A 76 -3.14 -19.16 7.00
CA ALA A 76 -3.68 -19.25 8.35
C ALA A 76 -5.07 -18.62 8.52
N ASN A 77 -5.47 -17.70 7.62
CA ASN A 77 -6.74 -16.97 7.69
C ASN A 77 -7.68 -17.30 6.51
N ASP A 78 -7.37 -18.33 5.70
CA ASP A 78 -8.13 -18.73 4.51
C ASP A 78 -8.47 -17.54 3.60
N ILE A 79 -7.48 -16.69 3.32
CA ILE A 79 -7.66 -15.49 2.50
C ILE A 79 -7.72 -15.89 1.02
N ALA A 80 -8.88 -15.65 0.40
CA ALA A 80 -9.09 -15.84 -1.04
C ALA A 80 -8.10 -15.01 -1.87
N VAL A 81 -7.67 -15.57 -3.01
CA VAL A 81 -6.66 -14.96 -3.92
C VAL A 81 -7.05 -13.53 -4.35
N GLU A 82 -8.33 -13.29 -4.62
CA GLU A 82 -8.86 -11.96 -4.97
C GLU A 82 -8.65 -10.89 -3.88
N LYS A 83 -8.50 -11.31 -2.62
CA LYS A 83 -8.30 -10.41 -1.46
C LYS A 83 -6.83 -10.20 -1.14
N GLN A 84 -5.92 -11.03 -1.65
CA GLN A 84 -4.49 -10.97 -1.32
C GLN A 84 -3.86 -9.64 -1.71
N THR A 85 -4.20 -9.11 -2.91
CA THR A 85 -3.78 -7.78 -3.35
C THR A 85 -4.20 -6.70 -2.36
N ALA A 86 -5.47 -6.71 -1.96
CA ALA A 86 -5.99 -5.72 -1.02
C ALA A 86 -5.31 -5.83 0.35
N VAL A 87 -5.10 -7.06 0.85
CA VAL A 87 -4.41 -7.27 2.12
C VAL A 87 -2.98 -6.77 2.06
N LEU A 88 -2.21 -7.09 1.02
CA LEU A 88 -0.84 -6.57 0.85
C LEU A 88 -0.82 -5.04 0.94
N LEU A 89 -1.68 -4.36 0.16
CA LEU A 89 -1.72 -2.89 0.14
C LEU A 89 -2.12 -2.26 1.48
N THR A 90 -2.84 -2.99 2.34
CA THR A 90 -3.19 -2.54 3.71
C THR A 90 -2.15 -2.86 4.77
N LYS A 91 -1.19 -3.74 4.46
CA LYS A 91 -0.18 -4.25 5.39
C LYS A 91 1.21 -3.64 5.15
N ILE A 92 1.34 -2.78 4.14
CA ILE A 92 2.55 -1.99 3.86
C ILE A 92 2.38 -0.56 4.40
N SER A 93 3.49 0.11 4.73
CA SER A 93 3.46 1.51 5.15
C SER A 93 3.05 2.45 4.01
N ALA A 94 2.67 3.69 4.35
CA ALA A 94 2.26 4.70 3.38
C ALA A 94 3.37 5.04 2.36
N ASP A 95 4.63 5.05 2.80
CA ASP A 95 5.80 5.25 1.94
C ASP A 95 5.92 4.13 0.90
N VAL A 96 5.78 2.88 1.33
CA VAL A 96 5.84 1.71 0.44
C VAL A 96 4.67 1.75 -0.53
N TYR A 97 3.46 2.07 -0.07
CA TYR A 97 2.30 2.18 -0.94
C TYR A 97 2.50 3.23 -2.04
N THR A 98 3.11 4.36 -1.69
CA THR A 98 3.45 5.42 -2.65
C THR A 98 4.45 4.92 -3.69
N LEU A 99 5.48 4.18 -3.26
CA LEU A 99 6.41 3.49 -4.16
C LEU A 99 5.67 2.52 -5.08
N VAL A 100 4.90 1.56 -4.54
CA VAL A 100 4.17 0.58 -5.34
C VAL A 100 3.25 1.25 -6.36
N ARG A 101 2.57 2.34 -5.98
CA ARG A 101 1.72 3.12 -6.88
C ARG A 101 2.53 3.73 -8.04
N ASP A 102 3.70 4.29 -7.75
CA ASP A 102 4.61 4.87 -8.75
C ASP A 102 5.09 3.78 -9.73
N LEU A 103 5.50 2.62 -9.20
CA LEU A 103 5.94 1.47 -9.98
C LEU A 103 4.83 0.85 -10.84
N CYS A 104 3.57 0.99 -10.43
CA CYS A 104 2.43 0.46 -11.17
C CYS A 104 1.95 1.37 -12.31
N ALA A 105 2.40 2.62 -12.37
CA ALA A 105 1.93 3.58 -13.37
C ALA A 105 2.13 3.07 -14.81
N PRO A 106 1.16 3.28 -15.72
CA PRO A 106 -0.07 4.08 -15.59
C PRO A 106 -1.26 3.35 -14.93
N THR A 107 -1.08 2.08 -14.54
CA THR A 107 -2.13 1.25 -13.91
C THR A 107 -2.17 1.44 -12.40
N LYS A 108 -3.30 1.16 -11.75
CA LYS A 108 -3.39 1.23 -10.28
C LYS A 108 -2.91 -0.09 -9.67
N PRO A 109 -2.27 -0.07 -8.49
CA PRO A 109 -1.77 -1.28 -7.84
C PRO A 109 -2.89 -2.26 -7.48
N LYS A 110 -4.11 -1.77 -7.21
CA LYS A 110 -5.28 -2.61 -6.93
C LYS A 110 -5.76 -3.45 -8.12
N ASP A 111 -5.43 -3.04 -9.34
CA ASP A 111 -5.85 -3.70 -10.58
C ASP A 111 -4.82 -4.78 -11.01
N LYS A 112 -3.72 -4.94 -10.27
CA LYS A 112 -2.72 -5.99 -10.46
C LYS A 112 -2.95 -7.16 -9.51
N THR A 113 -2.41 -8.32 -9.88
CA THR A 113 -2.42 -9.49 -9.00
C THR A 113 -1.36 -9.36 -7.90
N PHE A 114 -1.55 -10.07 -6.80
CA PHE A 114 -0.58 -10.15 -5.72
C PHE A 114 0.83 -10.47 -6.22
N GLN A 115 0.97 -11.52 -7.04
CA GLN A 115 2.28 -11.92 -7.59
C GLN A 115 2.92 -10.84 -8.46
N GLN A 116 2.15 -10.12 -9.28
CA GLN A 116 2.68 -9.01 -10.08
C GLN A 116 3.22 -7.88 -9.21
N LEU A 117 2.51 -7.54 -8.12
CA LEU A 117 3.00 -6.53 -7.18
C LEU A 117 4.27 -6.98 -6.48
N VAL A 118 4.34 -8.25 -6.07
CA VAL A 118 5.53 -8.82 -5.43
C VAL A 118 6.74 -8.75 -6.35
N ASP A 119 6.57 -9.13 -7.61
CA ASP A 119 7.64 -9.11 -8.62
C ASP A 119 8.14 -7.68 -8.92
N ILE A 120 7.20 -6.73 -9.10
CA ILE A 120 7.53 -5.32 -9.35
C ILE A 120 8.34 -4.75 -8.18
N VAL A 121 7.85 -4.93 -6.95
CA VAL A 121 8.54 -4.39 -5.77
C VAL A 121 9.86 -5.10 -5.53
N SER A 122 9.92 -6.43 -5.68
CA SER A 122 11.16 -7.20 -5.54
C SER A 122 12.21 -6.76 -6.55
N THR A 123 11.83 -6.54 -7.81
CA THR A 123 12.74 -6.03 -8.86
C THR A 123 13.30 -4.64 -8.52
N HIS A 124 12.52 -3.80 -7.84
CA HIS A 124 12.95 -2.46 -7.42
C HIS A 124 13.82 -2.47 -6.16
N LEU A 125 13.51 -3.33 -5.18
CA LEU A 125 14.25 -3.42 -3.93
C LEU A 125 15.53 -4.25 -4.06
N CYS A 126 15.51 -5.28 -4.89
CA CYS A 126 16.63 -6.13 -5.26
C CYS A 126 16.88 -5.99 -6.77
N PRO A 127 17.43 -4.86 -7.23
CA PRO A 127 17.83 -4.74 -8.63
C PRO A 127 18.83 -5.85 -8.91
N LYS A 128 18.47 -6.79 -9.79
CA LYS A 128 19.42 -7.80 -10.28
C LYS A 128 20.68 -7.05 -10.70
N PRO A 129 21.88 -7.48 -10.25
CA PRO A 129 23.11 -6.89 -10.74
C PRO A 129 23.15 -7.20 -12.24
N SER A 130 22.73 -6.24 -13.06
CA SER A 130 22.97 -6.31 -14.49
C SER A 130 24.47 -6.31 -14.63
N GLU A 131 25.02 -7.41 -15.14
CA GLU A 131 26.38 -7.51 -15.65
C GLU A 131 26.70 -6.25 -16.45
N THR A 132 27.30 -5.29 -15.75
CA THR A 132 27.79 -4.07 -16.37
C THR A 132 29.21 -4.42 -16.75
N MET A 133 29.35 -4.92 -17.98
CA MET A 133 30.46 -4.59 -18.86
C MET A 133 31.87 -4.80 -18.27
N GLU A 134 32.47 -5.96 -18.53
CA GLU A 134 33.93 -6.01 -18.74
C GLU A 134 34.16 -6.07 -20.26
N ARG A 135 34.76 -5.01 -20.80
CA ARG A 135 35.25 -4.90 -22.17
C ARG A 135 36.64 -5.49 -22.27
#